data_AF-A0A6P9BKP1-F1
#
_entry.id   AF-A0A6P9BKP1-F1
#
_cell.length_a   1.000
_cell.length_b   1.000
_cell.length_c   1.000
_cell.angle_alpha   90.00
_cell.angle_beta   90.00
_cell.angle_gamma   90.00
#
_symmetry.space_group_name_H-M   'P 1'
#
loop_
_entity.id
_entity.type
_entity.pdbx_description
1 polymer ?
#
loop_
_entity_poly.entity_id
_entity_poly.type
_entity_poly.pdbx_seq_one_letter_code
_entity_poly.pdbx_strand_id
1 'polypeptide(L)'
;MHSGQSTVFHNAYGSSHNELEKHRRAKLRLYLEELKQLVPLGAESTRHTTLSLLKRAKMHIKKLEEQDRKALNIKEQLQREHRYLKRRLEQLSMQGLERVRTDSLGSTISTDSEQEVDIEGLEFTPAEMDSSGSASDPEDSLQGSSSDSGYARPHRRSNARLL
;
A
#
# COMPACT_ATOMS: atom_id res chain seq x y z
N MET A 1 -45.95 59.23 3.29
CA MET A 1 -45.75 58.12 2.32
C MET A 1 -44.26 57.95 2.07
N HIS A 2 -43.52 57.19 2.91
CA HIS A 2 -42.06 57.01 2.74
C HIS A 2 -41.57 55.55 2.95
N SER A 3 -42.48 54.57 3.04
CA SER A 3 -42.12 53.16 3.29
C SER A 3 -41.73 52.35 2.05
N GLY A 4 -41.74 52.96 0.85
CA GLY A 4 -41.56 52.23 -0.42
C GLY A 4 -40.12 52.12 -0.94
N GLN A 5 -39.18 52.93 -0.44
CA GLN A 5 -37.81 52.95 -0.99
C GLN A 5 -36.84 52.00 -0.26
N SER A 6 -36.98 51.77 1.05
CA SER A 6 -36.10 50.84 1.80
C SER A 6 -36.25 49.37 1.38
N THR A 7 -37.44 48.95 0.99
CA THR A 7 -37.73 47.55 0.60
C THR A 7 -37.13 47.19 -0.77
N VAL A 8 -37.02 48.14 -1.70
CA VAL A 8 -36.48 47.88 -3.05
C VAL A 8 -34.97 47.70 -3.03
N PHE A 9 -34.23 48.53 -2.27
CA PHE A 9 -32.79 48.36 -2.09
C PHE A 9 -32.47 47.03 -1.39
N HIS A 10 -33.20 46.69 -0.31
CA HIS A 10 -32.97 45.43 0.41
C HIS A 10 -33.24 44.19 -0.45
N ASN A 11 -34.17 44.28 -1.41
CA ASN A 11 -34.44 43.21 -2.39
C ASN A 11 -33.36 43.11 -3.47
N ALA A 12 -32.84 44.24 -3.96
CA ALA A 12 -31.79 44.25 -4.99
C ALA A 12 -30.44 43.73 -4.46
N TYR A 13 -30.06 44.09 -3.23
CA TYR A 13 -28.85 43.56 -2.58
C TYR A 13 -28.99 42.06 -2.25
N GLY A 14 -30.16 41.62 -1.77
CA GLY A 14 -30.45 40.20 -1.56
C GLY A 14 -30.43 39.39 -2.85
N SER A 15 -30.96 39.94 -3.94
CA SER A 15 -30.98 39.31 -5.26
C SER A 15 -29.57 39.18 -5.86
N SER A 16 -28.76 40.24 -5.82
CA SER A 16 -27.35 40.20 -6.26
C SER A 16 -26.52 39.19 -5.46
N HIS A 17 -26.68 39.18 -4.13
CA HIS A 17 -26.03 38.20 -3.26
C HIS A 17 -26.44 36.76 -3.60
N ASN A 18 -27.73 36.52 -3.86
CA ASN A 18 -28.25 35.21 -4.22
C ASN A 18 -27.71 34.71 -5.56
N GLU A 19 -27.58 35.57 -6.57
CA GLU A 19 -26.97 35.21 -7.86
C GLU A 19 -25.48 34.87 -7.72
N LEU A 20 -24.73 35.65 -6.92
CA LEU A 20 -23.33 35.33 -6.61
C LEU A 20 -23.19 33.97 -5.91
N GLU A 21 -24.04 33.69 -4.92
CA GLU A 21 -24.02 32.41 -4.20
C GLU A 21 -24.43 31.24 -5.10
N LYS A 22 -25.40 31.45 -6.00
CA LYS A 22 -25.82 30.45 -6.99
C LYS A 22 -24.66 30.11 -7.94
N HIS A 23 -23.96 31.11 -8.46
CA HIS A 23 -22.77 30.90 -9.28
C HIS A 23 -21.66 30.17 -8.53
N ARG A 24 -21.40 30.58 -7.28
CA ARG A 24 -20.42 29.93 -6.41
C ARG A 24 -20.75 28.45 -6.18
N ARG A 25 -22.02 28.12 -5.93
CA ARG A 25 -22.49 26.73 -5.77
C ARG A 25 -22.38 25.93 -7.07
N ALA A 26 -22.65 26.53 -8.22
CA ALA A 26 -22.45 25.87 -9.52
C ALA A 26 -20.98 25.47 -9.72
N LYS A 27 -20.04 26.40 -9.47
CA LYS A 27 -18.60 26.09 -9.51
C LYS A 27 -18.19 24.99 -8.54
N LEU A 28 -18.69 25.03 -7.31
CA LEU A 28 -18.39 23.98 -6.33
C LEU A 28 -18.81 22.59 -6.81
N ARG A 29 -19.98 22.48 -7.45
CA ARG A 29 -20.45 21.20 -8.01
C ARG A 29 -19.51 20.70 -9.11
N LEU A 30 -19.01 21.59 -9.97
CA LEU A 30 -18.03 21.23 -11.00
C LEU A 30 -16.75 20.67 -10.38
N TYR A 31 -16.16 21.36 -9.40
CA TYR A 31 -14.95 20.87 -8.72
C TYR A 31 -15.14 19.54 -8.01
N LEU A 32 -16.32 19.32 -7.41
CA LEU A 32 -16.62 18.02 -6.80
C LEU A 32 -16.75 16.91 -7.84
N GLU A 33 -17.29 17.21 -9.02
CA GLU A 33 -17.40 16.24 -10.12
C GLU A 33 -16.02 15.87 -10.69
N GLU A 34 -15.15 16.87 -10.92
CA GLU A 34 -13.76 16.64 -11.29
C GLU A 34 -13.03 15.79 -10.24
N LEU A 35 -13.22 16.09 -8.95
CA LEU A 35 -12.62 15.33 -7.86
C LEU A 35 -13.07 13.86 -7.85
N LYS A 36 -14.31 13.56 -8.23
CA LYS A 36 -14.78 12.17 -8.30
C LYS A 36 -14.05 11.35 -9.35
N GLN A 37 -13.61 11.97 -10.44
CA GLN A 37 -12.86 11.28 -11.50
C GLN A 37 -11.43 10.91 -11.07
N LEU A 38 -10.85 11.69 -10.15
CA LEU A 38 -9.48 11.49 -9.66
C LEU A 38 -9.39 10.52 -8.48
N VAL A 39 -10.50 10.28 -7.77
CA VAL A 39 -10.51 9.44 -6.57
C VAL A 39 -11.07 8.06 -6.93
N PRO A 40 -10.47 6.96 -6.47
CA PRO A 40 -11.03 5.62 -6.66
C PRO A 40 -12.28 5.45 -5.77
N LEU A 41 -13.45 5.74 -6.34
CA LEU A 41 -14.73 5.76 -5.63
C LEU A 41 -15.48 4.42 -5.61
N GLY A 42 -15.08 3.45 -6.45
CA GLY A 42 -15.72 2.15 -6.59
C GLY A 42 -17.09 2.20 -7.29
N ALA A 43 -17.68 1.03 -7.55
CA ALA A 43 -18.96 0.89 -8.26
C ALA A 43 -20.18 1.41 -7.47
N GLU A 44 -20.03 1.81 -6.20
CA GLU A 44 -21.11 2.37 -5.38
C GLU A 44 -21.46 3.84 -5.72
N SER A 45 -21.33 4.22 -7.00
CA SER A 45 -21.33 5.58 -7.55
C SER A 45 -22.61 6.41 -7.29
N THR A 46 -23.64 5.83 -6.67
CA THR A 46 -24.96 6.48 -6.56
C THR A 46 -25.20 7.21 -5.24
N ARG A 47 -24.35 7.05 -4.20
CA ARG A 47 -24.59 7.62 -2.85
C ARG A 47 -23.41 8.33 -2.19
N HIS A 48 -22.48 8.89 -2.97
CA HIS A 48 -21.35 9.63 -2.39
C HIS A 48 -21.80 11.01 -1.91
N THR A 49 -21.59 11.30 -0.62
CA THR A 49 -21.77 12.64 -0.06
C THR A 49 -20.48 13.45 -0.24
N THR A 50 -20.56 14.79 -0.18
CA THR A 50 -19.37 15.65 -0.22
C THR A 50 -18.35 15.26 0.86
N LEU A 51 -18.82 14.92 2.07
CA LEU A 51 -17.95 14.52 3.16
C LEU A 51 -17.21 13.21 2.87
N SER A 52 -17.90 12.19 2.36
CA SER A 52 -17.25 10.90 2.06
C SER A 52 -16.25 11.02 0.93
N LEU A 53 -16.53 11.84 -0.08
CA LEU A 53 -15.61 12.16 -1.17
C LEU A 53 -14.31 12.80 -0.64
N LEU A 54 -14.44 13.85 0.17
CA LEU A 54 -13.27 14.56 0.73
C LEU A 54 -12.42 13.65 1.63
N LYS A 55 -13.07 12.80 2.46
CA LYS A 55 -12.36 11.81 3.29
C LYS A 55 -11.60 10.81 2.41
N ARG A 56 -12.22 10.26 1.37
CA ARG A 56 -11.58 9.32 0.45
C ARG A 56 -10.45 9.97 -0.35
N ALA A 57 -10.61 11.20 -0.82
CA ALA A 57 -9.57 11.97 -1.49
C ALA A 57 -8.32 12.12 -0.60
N LYS A 58 -8.51 12.55 0.65
CA LYS A 58 -7.42 12.67 1.62
C LYS A 58 -6.71 11.34 1.86
N MET A 59 -7.47 10.25 1.96
CA MET A 59 -6.89 8.91 2.11
C MET A 59 -6.16 8.45 0.84
N HIS A 60 -6.67 8.79 -0.34
CA HIS A 60 -6.05 8.42 -1.60
C HIS A 60 -4.70 9.10 -1.79
N ILE A 61 -4.59 10.40 -1.46
CA ILE A 61 -3.31 11.14 -1.47
C ILE A 61 -2.29 10.42 -0.58
N LYS A 62 -2.65 10.11 0.68
CA LYS A 62 -1.76 9.39 1.59
C LYS A 62 -1.33 8.03 1.06
N LYS A 63 -2.23 7.31 0.39
CA LYS A 63 -1.94 6.01 -0.20
C LYS A 63 -0.93 6.16 -1.35
N LEU A 64 -1.12 7.14 -2.24
CA LEU A 64 -0.19 7.42 -3.33
C LEU A 64 1.19 7.81 -2.80
N GLU A 65 1.26 8.71 -1.82
CA GLU A 65 2.53 9.11 -1.18
C GLU A 65 3.28 7.90 -0.60
N GLU A 66 2.58 6.96 0.02
CA GLU A 66 3.19 5.75 0.57
C GLU A 66 3.62 4.76 -0.52
N GLN A 67 2.83 4.64 -1.60
CA GLN A 67 3.22 3.82 -2.76
C GLN A 67 4.48 4.36 -3.42
N ASP A 68 4.57 5.69 -3.60
CA ASP A 68 5.76 6.33 -4.16
C ASP A 68 6.98 6.10 -3.27
N ARG A 69 6.84 6.24 -1.95
CA ARG A 69 7.92 5.95 -0.99
C ARG A 69 8.42 4.51 -1.12
N LYS A 70 7.51 3.54 -1.19
CA LYS A 70 7.84 2.12 -1.36
C LYS A 70 8.49 1.83 -2.71
N ALA A 71 7.96 2.41 -3.78
CA ALA A 71 8.50 2.25 -5.13
C ALA A 71 9.94 2.78 -5.20
N LEU A 72 10.24 3.91 -4.55
CA LEU A 72 11.60 4.44 -4.45
C LEU A 72 12.53 3.49 -3.70
N ASN A 73 12.10 2.93 -2.57
CA ASN A 73 12.91 1.97 -1.80
C ASN A 73 13.21 0.70 -2.61
N ILE A 74 12.21 0.15 -3.31
CA ILE A 74 12.37 -1.03 -4.17
C ILE A 74 13.34 -0.72 -5.32
N LYS A 75 13.17 0.43 -5.98
CA LYS A 75 14.07 0.88 -7.04
C LYS A 75 15.50 0.96 -6.54
N GLU A 76 15.73 1.54 -5.36
CA GLU A 76 17.07 1.67 -4.79
C GLU A 76 17.67 0.30 -4.46
N GLN A 77 16.88 -0.62 -3.90
CA GLN A 77 17.31 -1.99 -3.63
C GLN A 77 17.73 -2.73 -4.89
N LEU A 78 16.89 -2.70 -5.93
CA LEU A 78 17.20 -3.31 -7.23
C LEU A 78 18.45 -2.68 -7.86
N GLN A 79 18.66 -1.37 -7.69
CA GLN A 79 19.88 -0.73 -8.17
C GLN A 79 21.14 -1.20 -7.41
N ARG A 80 21.04 -1.45 -6.09
CA ARG A 80 22.15 -2.04 -5.32
C ARG A 80 22.45 -3.46 -5.79
N GLU A 81 21.43 -4.27 -5.99
CA GLU A 81 21.55 -5.65 -6.49
C GLU A 81 22.15 -5.69 -7.89
N HIS A 82 21.66 -4.85 -8.79
CA HIS A 82 22.24 -4.72 -10.13
C HIS A 82 23.73 -4.38 -10.08
N ARG A 83 24.14 -3.42 -9.24
CA ARG A 83 25.56 -3.08 -9.05
C ARG A 83 26.37 -4.23 -8.45
N TYR A 84 25.78 -4.99 -7.52
CA TYR A 84 26.43 -6.15 -6.93
C TYR A 84 26.64 -7.26 -7.97
N LEU A 85 25.58 -7.65 -8.69
CA LEU A 85 25.63 -8.69 -9.71
C LEU A 85 26.59 -8.33 -10.83
N LYS A 86 26.60 -7.07 -11.28
CA LYS A 86 27.56 -6.59 -12.28
C LYS A 86 29.02 -6.81 -11.83
N ARG A 87 29.38 -6.42 -10.61
CA ARG A 87 30.72 -6.65 -10.06
C ARG A 87 31.04 -8.13 -9.90
N ARG A 88 30.05 -8.96 -9.53
CA ARG A 88 30.23 -10.41 -9.41
C ARG A 88 30.51 -11.06 -10.76
N LEU A 89 29.81 -10.63 -11.82
CA LEU A 89 30.07 -11.07 -13.18
C LEU A 89 31.46 -10.65 -13.65
N GLU A 90 31.87 -9.41 -13.38
CA GLU A 90 33.23 -8.93 -13.69
C GLU A 90 34.29 -9.81 -13.00
N GLN A 91 34.16 -10.09 -11.70
CA GLN A 91 35.07 -10.97 -10.96
C GLN A 91 35.15 -12.38 -11.56
N LEU A 92 34.00 -12.99 -11.86
CA LEU A 92 33.94 -14.34 -12.44
C LEU A 92 34.52 -14.37 -13.86
N SER A 93 34.30 -13.31 -14.65
CA SER A 93 34.89 -13.19 -15.99
C SER A 93 36.42 -13.07 -15.95
N MET A 94 36.96 -12.31 -15.00
CA MET A 94 38.42 -12.18 -14.82
C MET A 94 39.05 -13.49 -14.32
N GLN A 95 38.39 -14.18 -13.37
CA GLN A 95 38.83 -15.49 -12.89
C GLN A 95 38.69 -16.60 -13.95
N GLY A 96 37.75 -16.47 -14.90
CA GLY A 96 37.66 -17.32 -16.07
C GLY A 96 38.80 -17.08 -17.06
N LEU A 97 39.18 -15.81 -17.28
CA LEU A 97 40.24 -15.45 -18.21
C LEU A 97 41.65 -15.78 -17.70
N GLU A 98 41.91 -15.70 -16.39
CA GLU A 98 43.19 -16.13 -15.80
C GLU A 98 43.40 -17.64 -15.90
N ARG A 99 42.33 -18.45 -15.79
CA ARG A 99 42.44 -19.91 -15.89
C ARG A 99 42.68 -20.42 -17.32
N VAL A 100 42.24 -19.68 -18.34
CA VAL A 100 42.45 -20.01 -19.76
C VAL A 100 43.88 -19.68 -20.25
N ARG A 101 44.73 -19.07 -19.40
CA ARG A 101 46.13 -18.77 -19.74
C ARG A 101 47.15 -19.68 -19.06
N THR A 102 46.73 -20.59 -18.18
CA THR A 102 47.66 -21.48 -17.45
C THR A 102 47.58 -22.93 -17.88
N ASP A 103 46.76 -23.30 -18.86
CA ASP A 103 46.65 -24.65 -19.37
C ASP A 103 47.37 -24.82 -20.73
N SER A 104 48.70 -24.73 -20.71
CA SER A 104 49.46 -25.52 -21.67
C SER A 104 50.85 -25.81 -21.16
N LEU A 105 51.00 -26.97 -20.53
CA LEU A 105 51.84 -28.09 -20.99
C LEU A 105 51.84 -29.19 -19.91
N GLY A 106 51.13 -30.28 -20.18
CA GLY A 106 51.42 -31.59 -19.58
C GLY A 106 50.43 -32.10 -18.53
N SER A 107 49.46 -32.89 -18.96
CA SER A 107 49.44 -34.30 -18.55
C SER A 107 48.50 -35.08 -19.45
N THR A 108 49.07 -36.09 -20.10
CA THR A 108 48.36 -37.22 -20.70
C THR A 108 47.83 -38.15 -19.59
N ILE A 109 46.99 -39.10 -20.01
CA ILE A 109 46.68 -40.43 -19.45
C ILE A 109 45.59 -40.59 -18.35
N SER A 110 44.45 -41.11 -18.85
CA SER A 110 43.52 -42.15 -18.35
C SER A 110 42.79 -42.02 -17.01
N THR A 111 41.46 -42.11 -17.09
CA THR A 111 40.70 -43.26 -16.56
C THR A 111 39.39 -43.42 -17.32
N ASP A 112 39.27 -44.59 -17.93
CA ASP A 112 38.06 -45.24 -18.43
C ASP A 112 37.00 -45.35 -17.33
N SER A 113 35.77 -44.97 -17.63
CA SER A 113 34.54 -45.32 -16.88
C SER A 113 33.35 -44.98 -17.75
N GLU A 114 32.97 -45.94 -18.59
CA GLU A 114 31.66 -45.95 -19.25
C GLU A 114 30.57 -46.11 -18.19
N GLN A 115 29.80 -45.05 -17.95
CA GLN A 115 28.54 -45.12 -17.22
C GLN A 115 27.48 -44.46 -18.07
N GLU A 116 26.80 -45.28 -18.86
CA GLU A 116 25.53 -44.93 -19.49
C GLU A 116 24.52 -44.65 -18.38
N VAL A 117 24.13 -43.39 -18.23
CA VAL A 117 22.98 -42.99 -17.42
C VAL A 117 21.85 -42.64 -18.37
N ASP A 118 20.84 -43.49 -18.35
CA ASP A 118 19.60 -43.35 -19.10
C ASP A 118 18.89 -42.06 -18.67
N ILE A 119 18.63 -41.16 -19.61
CA ILE A 119 17.91 -39.89 -19.35
C ILE A 119 16.42 -40.19 -19.50
N GLU A 120 15.79 -40.69 -18.44
CA GLU A 120 14.32 -40.65 -18.35
C GLU A 120 13.83 -39.23 -18.02
N GLY A 121 12.78 -38.84 -18.74
CA GLY A 121 12.32 -37.47 -18.91
C GLY A 121 11.84 -36.78 -17.64
N LEU A 122 12.34 -35.56 -17.42
CA LEU A 122 11.74 -34.61 -16.51
C LEU A 122 10.59 -33.88 -17.22
N GLU A 123 9.43 -34.54 -17.28
CA GLU A 123 8.15 -33.91 -17.62
C GLU A 123 7.73 -32.99 -16.47
N PHE A 124 8.05 -31.69 -16.60
CA PHE A 124 7.59 -30.68 -15.65
C PHE A 124 6.23 -30.14 -16.11
N THR A 125 5.15 -30.81 -15.71
CA THR A 125 3.80 -30.24 -15.78
C THR A 125 3.63 -29.19 -14.67
N PRO A 126 3.21 -27.95 -14.95
CA PRO A 126 2.90 -26.98 -13.91
C PRO A 126 1.61 -27.39 -13.20
N ALA A 127 1.74 -27.90 -11.97
CA ALA A 127 0.62 -28.13 -11.07
C ALA A 127 0.16 -26.78 -10.48
N GLU A 128 -1.03 -26.36 -10.89
CA GLU A 128 -1.83 -25.29 -10.31
C GLU A 128 -1.97 -25.51 -8.79
N MET A 129 -1.33 -24.66 -7.98
CA MET A 129 -1.58 -24.62 -6.54
C MET A 129 -2.56 -23.49 -6.26
N ASP A 130 -3.85 -23.83 -6.21
CA ASP A 130 -4.81 -23.04 -5.47
C ASP A 130 -4.44 -23.12 -3.98
N SER A 131 -4.47 -21.97 -3.31
CA SER A 131 -4.30 -21.89 -1.87
C SER A 131 -5.38 -20.96 -1.36
N SER A 132 -6.60 -21.50 -1.26
CA SER A 132 -7.69 -20.87 -0.52
C SER A 132 -7.68 -21.38 0.92
N GLY A 133 -7.54 -20.43 1.85
CA GLY A 133 -7.44 -20.70 3.29
C GLY A 133 -8.73 -21.28 3.87
N SER A 134 -8.55 -22.34 4.65
CA SER A 134 -9.60 -22.98 5.44
C SER A 134 -9.94 -22.11 6.66
N ALA A 135 -11.19 -21.65 6.74
CA ALA A 135 -11.74 -20.99 7.93
C ALA A 135 -12.40 -22.03 8.82
N SER A 136 -11.96 -22.08 10.07
CA SER A 136 -12.38 -23.00 11.12
C SER A 136 -13.75 -22.65 11.70
N ASP A 137 -14.55 -23.68 11.98
CA ASP A 137 -15.66 -23.64 12.95
C ASP A 137 -15.69 -25.00 13.65
N PRO A 138 -15.78 -25.05 15.00
CA PRO A 138 -16.96 -25.70 15.58
C PRO A 138 -17.48 -25.08 16.89
N GLU A 139 -18.80 -25.11 17.01
CA GLU A 139 -19.58 -24.99 18.25
C GLU A 139 -19.37 -26.21 19.18
N ASP A 140 -19.31 -26.00 20.50
CA ASP A 140 -20.30 -26.51 21.48
C ASP A 140 -19.87 -26.20 22.94
N SER A 141 -20.91 -25.95 23.73
CA SER A 141 -21.14 -25.58 25.12
C SER A 141 -20.28 -26.22 26.22
N LEU A 142 -20.16 -25.53 27.37
CA LEU A 142 -20.75 -25.94 28.66
C LEU A 142 -20.48 -24.94 29.81
N GLN A 143 -21.38 -25.01 30.80
CA GLN A 143 -21.56 -24.18 31.99
C GLN A 143 -20.35 -24.03 32.92
N GLY A 144 -20.28 -22.90 33.63
CA GLY A 144 -19.39 -22.74 34.79
C GLY A 144 -19.55 -21.42 35.53
N SER A 145 -20.30 -21.47 36.62
CA SER A 145 -20.55 -20.41 37.62
C SER A 145 -19.26 -19.85 38.25
N SER A 146 -19.20 -18.53 38.50
CA SER A 146 -19.07 -17.96 39.86
C SER A 146 -18.60 -16.50 39.87
N SER A 147 -19.15 -15.79 40.85
CA SER A 147 -19.04 -14.38 41.21
C SER A 147 -17.66 -13.96 41.73
N ASP A 148 -17.32 -12.67 41.62
CA ASP A 148 -17.29 -11.70 42.74
C ASP A 148 -16.28 -10.55 42.53
N SER A 149 -16.72 -9.37 42.94
CA SER A 149 -16.05 -8.18 43.49
C SER A 149 -14.55 -7.92 43.29
N GLY A 150 -14.22 -6.64 43.01
CA GLY A 150 -12.94 -6.07 43.45
C GLY A 150 -12.49 -4.81 42.73
N TYR A 151 -13.07 -3.65 43.05
CA TYR A 151 -12.47 -2.36 42.73
C TYR A 151 -11.19 -2.15 43.56
N ALA A 152 -10.04 -1.98 42.92
CA ALA A 152 -8.84 -1.46 43.57
C ALA A 152 -8.18 -0.36 42.73
N ARG A 153 -8.10 0.82 43.35
CA ARG A 153 -7.56 2.09 42.81
C ARG A 153 -6.05 2.02 42.54
N PRO A 154 -5.52 2.82 41.60
CA PRO A 154 -4.08 3.00 41.46
C PRO A 154 -3.52 3.82 42.63
N HIS A 155 -2.50 3.28 43.30
CA HIS A 155 -1.71 3.98 44.31
C HIS A 155 -1.02 5.20 43.70
N ARG A 156 -1.33 6.39 44.24
CA ARG A 156 -0.47 7.56 44.18
C ARG A 156 0.83 7.26 44.94
N ARG A 157 1.96 7.27 44.24
CA ARG A 157 3.29 7.43 44.88
C ARG A 157 3.54 8.93 45.07
N SER A 158 3.15 9.45 46.23
CA SER A 158 3.65 10.71 46.76
C SER A 158 4.94 10.42 47.51
N ASN A 159 6.08 10.74 46.91
CA ASN A 159 7.34 10.84 47.65
C ASN A 159 7.34 12.20 48.34
N ALA A 160 7.22 12.19 49.67
CA ALA A 160 7.47 13.34 50.51
C ALA A 160 8.97 13.39 50.88
N ARG A 161 9.52 14.59 50.66
CA ARG A 161 10.64 15.28 51.33
C ARG A 161 11.63 14.49 52.20
N LEU A 162 12.90 14.70 51.86
CA LEU A 162 13.95 14.98 52.83
C LEU A 162 14.34 16.46 52.69
N LEU A 163 14.43 17.15 53.83
CA LEU A 163 14.76 18.56 54.10
C LEU A 163 13.61 19.58 53.95
#